data_AF-A0A5D2P571-F1
#
_entry.id   AF-A0A5D2P571-F1
#
_cell.length_a   1.000
_cell.length_b   1.000
_cell.length_c   1.000
_cell.angle_alpha   90.00
_cell.angle_beta   90.00
_cell.angle_gamma   90.00
#
_symmetry.space_group_name_H-M   'P 1'
#
loop_
_entity.id
_entity.type
_entity.pdbx_description
1 polymer ?
#
loop_
_entity_poly.entity_id
_entity_poly.type
_entity_poly.pdbx_seq_one_letter_code
_entity_poly.pdbx_strand_id
1 'polypeptide(L)'
;MGRVLVPGCGTGYDVVAMACPGRYVVGLDISEEAIKKAKQMSSSLPNADNFTFIEADFFSWRPTDLFDLIFDYTFFCAILPEMRSAWAQQIQNFLKPDGELVTLMFPL
;
A
#
# COMPACT_ATOMS: atom_id res chain seq x y z
N MET A 1 -1.24 0.56 16.66
CA MET A 1 -1.23 -0.78 16.03
C MET A 1 -2.54 -0.93 15.28
N GLY A 2 -2.51 -1.25 13.98
CA GLY A 2 -3.65 -1.06 13.05
C GLY A 2 -3.38 -1.59 11.64
N ARG A 3 -4.24 -1.23 10.67
CA ARG A 3 -4.10 -1.57 9.25
C ARG A 3 -3.31 -0.51 8.50
N VAL A 4 -2.36 -0.95 7.69
CA VAL A 4 -1.52 -0.09 6.85
C VAL A 4 -1.73 -0.41 5.37
N LEU A 5 -1.79 0.61 4.52
CA LEU A 5 -1.73 0.47 3.06
C LEU A 5 -0.40 0.95 2.53
N VAL A 6 0.18 0.19 1.60
CA VAL A 6 1.31 0.60 0.76
C VAL A 6 0.84 0.57 -0.70
N PRO A 7 0.45 1.73 -1.28
CA PRO A 7 0.08 1.80 -2.68
C PRO A 7 1.33 1.75 -3.57
N GLY A 8 1.24 1.08 -4.72
CA GLY A 8 2.39 0.86 -5.61
C GLY A 8 3.49 0.04 -4.95
N CYS A 9 3.12 -1.02 -4.21
CA CYS A 9 4.08 -1.74 -3.36
C CYS A 9 5.16 -2.50 -4.15
N GLY A 10 5.01 -2.67 -5.47
CA GLY A 10 5.89 -3.46 -6.31
C GLY A 10 6.09 -4.86 -5.75
N THR A 11 7.35 -5.21 -5.46
CA THR A 11 7.72 -6.52 -4.91
C THR A 11 7.57 -6.62 -3.38
N GLY A 12 7.05 -5.58 -2.73
CA GLY A 12 6.51 -5.68 -1.37
C GLY A 12 7.49 -5.54 -0.21
N TYR A 13 8.69 -4.99 -0.43
CA TYR A 13 9.69 -4.87 0.64
C TYR A 13 9.19 -4.05 1.85
N ASP A 14 8.61 -2.88 1.61
CA ASP A 14 8.08 -2.02 2.69
C ASP A 14 6.88 -2.67 3.39
N VAL A 15 6.07 -3.42 2.65
CA VAL A 15 4.94 -4.19 3.19
C VAL A 15 5.42 -5.22 4.21
N VAL A 16 6.41 -6.03 3.82
CA VAL A 16 7.01 -7.06 4.68
C VAL A 16 7.74 -6.43 5.86
N ALA A 17 8.50 -5.35 5.64
CA ALA A 17 9.28 -4.71 6.69
C ALA A 17 8.40 -4.08 7.77
N MET A 18 7.25 -3.52 7.41
CA MET A 18 6.33 -2.91 8.37
C MET A 18 5.47 -3.93 9.13
N ALA A 19 5.21 -5.10 8.53
CA ALA A 19 4.28 -6.09 9.06
C ALA A 19 4.79 -6.79 10.33
N CYS A 20 4.00 -6.75 11.39
CA CYS A 20 4.29 -7.39 12.67
C CYS A 20 3.01 -7.67 13.45
N PRO A 21 3.05 -8.47 14.55
CA PRO A 21 1.86 -8.69 15.38
C PRO A 21 1.25 -7.36 15.81
N GLY A 22 -0.04 -7.15 15.50
CA GLY A 22 -0.74 -5.88 15.76
C GLY A 22 -0.60 -4.81 14.67
N ARG A 23 0.15 -5.06 13.60
CA ARG A 23 0.17 -4.21 12.39
C ARG A 23 -0.01 -5.07 11.14
N TYR A 24 -1.21 -5.02 10.57
CA TYR A 24 -1.52 -5.75 9.34
C TYR A 24 -1.31 -4.85 8.12
N VAL A 25 -0.49 -5.27 7.16
CA VAL A 25 -0.09 -4.42 6.03
C VAL A 25 -0.64 -4.97 4.71
N VAL A 26 -1.27 -4.10 3.93
CA VAL A 26 -1.78 -4.42 2.60
C VAL A 26 -0.88 -3.75 1.56
N GLY A 27 -0.22 -4.56 0.74
CA GLY A 27 0.45 -4.09 -0.47
C GLY A 27 -0.53 -4.09 -1.64
N LEU A 28 -0.65 -2.95 -2.32
CA LEU A 28 -1.47 -2.81 -3.52
C LEU A 28 -0.58 -2.48 -4.71
N ASP A 29 -0.68 -3.23 -5.80
CA ASP A 29 -0.02 -2.91 -7.06
C ASP A 29 -0.88 -3.34 -8.24
N ILE A 30 -0.79 -2.64 -9.37
CA ILE A 30 -1.53 -2.99 -10.59
C ILE A 30 -0.82 -4.10 -11.39
N SER A 31 0.47 -4.32 -11.14
CA SER A 31 1.27 -5.33 -11.84
C SER A 31 1.07 -6.72 -11.25
N GLU A 32 0.40 -7.60 -12.01
CA GLU A 32 0.30 -9.03 -11.70
C GLU A 32 1.68 -9.67 -11.44
N GLU A 33 2.68 -9.31 -12.25
CA GLU A 33 4.05 -9.83 -12.14
C GLU A 33 4.70 -9.43 -10.81
N ALA A 34 4.56 -8.16 -10.41
CA ALA A 34 5.10 -7.66 -9.15
C ALA A 34 4.45 -8.37 -7.94
N ILE A 35 3.13 -8.53 -7.96
CA ILE A 35 2.37 -9.22 -6.92
C ILE A 35 2.73 -10.71 -6.84
N LYS A 36 2.88 -11.40 -7.97
CA LYS A 36 3.36 -12.79 -8.00
C LYS A 36 4.74 -12.90 -7.36
N LYS A 37 5.66 -12.02 -7.72
CA LYS A 37 7.03 -12.01 -7.17
C LYS A 37 7.04 -11.69 -5.67
N ALA A 38 6.23 -10.73 -5.23
CA ALA A 38 6.08 -10.39 -3.81
C ALA A 38 5.64 -11.62 -3.00
N LYS A 39 4.56 -12.29 -3.42
CA LYS A 39 4.05 -13.51 -2.77
C LYS A 39 5.09 -14.64 -2.75
N GLN A 40 5.78 -14.87 -3.86
CA GLN A 40 6.85 -15.88 -3.94
C GLN A 40 7.98 -15.62 -2.96
N MET A 41 8.41 -14.36 -2.83
CA MET A 41 9.55 -13.99 -2.00
C MET A 41 9.23 -13.96 -0.49
N SER A 42 7.97 -13.76 -0.11
CA SER A 42 7.61 -13.46 1.28
C SER A 42 6.73 -14.51 1.98
N SER A 43 6.15 -15.46 1.25
CA SER A 43 5.16 -16.41 1.79
C SER A 43 5.67 -17.32 2.92
N SER A 44 6.98 -17.56 3.00
CA SER A 44 7.61 -18.39 4.04
C SER A 44 8.19 -17.57 5.20
N LEU A 45 8.01 -16.25 5.21
CA LEU A 45 8.57 -15.39 6.25
C LEU A 45 7.79 -15.54 7.57
N PRO A 46 8.44 -15.38 8.74
CA PRO A 46 7.79 -15.53 10.03
C PRO A 46 6.61 -14.59 10.28
N ASN A 47 6.56 -13.46 9.56
CA ASN A 47 5.49 -12.47 9.67
C ASN A 47 4.45 -12.55 8.54
N ALA A 48 4.43 -13.63 7.75
CA ALA A 48 3.53 -13.81 6.60
C ALA A 48 2.04 -13.64 6.94
N ASP A 49 1.64 -13.96 8.17
CA ASP A 49 0.26 -13.78 8.65
C ASP A 49 -0.14 -12.32 8.88
N ASN A 50 0.82 -11.38 8.84
CA ASN A 50 0.60 -9.96 9.13
C ASN A 50 0.57 -9.08 7.86
N PHE A 51 0.56 -9.67 6.66
CA PHE A 51 0.41 -8.89 5.45
C PHE A 51 -0.32 -9.63 4.33
N THR A 52 -0.71 -8.90 3.30
CA THR A 52 -1.22 -9.46 2.05
C THR A 52 -0.85 -8.58 0.86
N PHE A 53 -0.92 -9.17 -0.33
CA PHE A 53 -0.67 -8.51 -1.60
C PHE A 53 -1.90 -8.63 -2.49
N ILE A 54 -2.41 -7.49 -2.94
CA ILE A 54 -3.60 -7.36 -3.78
C ILE A 54 -3.18 -6.77 -5.12
N GLU A 55 -3.50 -7.48 -6.19
CA GLU A 55 -3.42 -6.94 -7.55
C GLU A 55 -4.66 -6.11 -7.83
N ALA A 56 -4.52 -4.79 -7.87
CA ALA A 56 -5.60 -3.89 -8.23
C ALA A 56 -5.09 -2.50 -8.61
N ASP A 57 -5.90 -1.79 -9.39
CA ASP A 57 -5.71 -0.37 -9.65
C ASP A 57 -6.16 0.47 -8.44
N PHE A 58 -5.25 1.26 -7.90
CA PHE A 58 -5.47 2.17 -6.77
C PHE A 58 -6.68 3.12 -6.97
N PHE A 59 -6.93 3.59 -8.18
CA PHE A 59 -7.97 4.58 -8.44
C PHE A 59 -9.38 3.96 -8.50
N SER A 60 -9.49 2.69 -8.89
CA SER A 60 -10.76 1.96 -8.99
C SER A 60 -11.02 0.98 -7.84
N TRP A 61 -9.99 0.60 -7.08
CA TRP A 61 -10.13 -0.30 -5.93
C TRP A 61 -10.99 0.30 -4.82
N ARG A 62 -11.82 -0.54 -4.19
CA ARG A 62 -12.75 -0.18 -3.12
C ARG A 62 -12.62 -1.18 -1.96
N PRO A 63 -11.74 -0.93 -0.98
CA PRO A 63 -11.62 -1.78 0.19
C PRO A 63 -12.88 -1.68 1.07
N THR A 64 -13.22 -2.77 1.74
CA THR A 64 -14.28 -2.77 2.76
C THR A 64 -13.81 -2.12 4.06
N ASP A 65 -12.54 -2.32 4.40
CA ASP A 65 -11.91 -1.82 5.63
C ASP A 65 -10.93 -0.69 5.33
N LEU A 66 -11.07 0.41 6.07
CA LEU A 66 -10.20 1.58 5.97
C LEU A 66 -8.89 1.40 6.75
N PHE A 67 -7.93 2.28 6.47
CA PHE A 67 -6.56 2.21 6.97
C PHE A 67 -6.30 3.22 8.08
N ASP A 68 -5.51 2.80 9.07
CA ASP A 68 -4.99 3.66 10.12
C ASP A 68 -3.76 4.44 9.63
N LEU A 69 -3.03 3.89 8.64
CA LEU A 69 -1.87 4.52 8.03
C LEU A 69 -1.81 4.20 6.53
N ILE A 70 -1.45 5.19 5.72
CA ILE A 70 -1.01 4.97 4.34
C ILE A 70 0.43 5.43 4.23
N PHE A 71 1.31 4.55 3.73
CA PHE A 71 2.72 4.86 3.50
C PHE A 71 2.98 4.94 1.99
N ASP A 72 3.14 6.14 1.45
CA ASP A 72 3.44 6.40 0.04
C ASP A 72 4.94 6.65 -0.13
N TYR A 73 5.60 5.81 -0.91
CA TYR A 73 6.97 6.00 -1.35
C TYR A 73 7.10 5.63 -2.83
N THR A 74 7.56 6.57 -3.65
CA THR A 74 7.68 6.45 -5.12
C THR A 74 6.39 6.17 -5.90
N PHE A 75 5.22 6.16 -5.26
CA PHE A 75 3.94 6.00 -5.95
C PHE A 75 3.42 7.35 -6.47
N PHE A 76 3.38 8.38 -5.62
CA PHE A 76 2.90 9.71 -6.00
C PHE A 76 3.66 10.34 -7.19
N CYS A 77 4.98 10.14 -7.27
CA CYS A 77 5.79 10.65 -8.38
C CYS A 77 5.66 9.81 -9.66
N ALA A 78 5.25 8.55 -9.56
CA ALA A 78 5.11 7.65 -10.70
C ALA A 78 3.80 7.85 -11.46
N ILE A 79 2.78 8.45 -10.82
CA ILE A 79 1.51 8.80 -11.48
C ILE A 79 1.62 10.10 -12.28
N LEU A 80 0.76 10.24 -13.30
CA LEU A 80 0.71 11.45 -14.11
C LEU A 80 0.31 12.69 -13.27
N PRO A 81 0.88 13.88 -13.53
CA PRO A 81 0.59 15.07 -12.73
C PRO A 81 -0.91 15.41 -12.60
N GLU A 82 -1.69 15.21 -13.65
CA GLU A 82 -3.14 15.42 -13.67
C GLU A 82 -3.91 14.47 -12.74
N MET A 83 -3.33 13.32 -12.38
CA MET A 83 -3.93 12.34 -11.48
C MET A 83 -3.71 12.67 -10.00
N ARG A 84 -2.85 13.64 -9.66
CA ARG A 84 -2.48 13.94 -8.27
C ARG A 84 -3.67 14.37 -7.42
N SER A 85 -4.65 15.06 -8.01
CA SER A 85 -5.89 15.41 -7.30
C SER A 85 -6.75 14.18 -7.01
N ALA A 86 -6.84 13.25 -7.97
CA ALA A 86 -7.55 11.99 -7.78
C ALA A 86 -6.84 11.09 -6.75
N TRP A 87 -5.50 11.12 -6.72
CA TRP A 87 -4.71 10.43 -5.71
C TRP A 87 -5.04 10.95 -4.31
N ALA A 88 -5.05 12.28 -4.12
CA ALA A 88 -5.36 12.89 -2.83
C ALA A 88 -6.77 12.50 -2.35
N GLN A 89 -7.75 12.49 -3.27
CA GLN A 89 -9.10 12.05 -2.96
C GLN A 89 -9.17 10.58 -2.55
N GLN A 90 -8.43 9.70 -3.24
CA GLN A 90 -8.41 8.28 -2.89
C GLN A 90 -7.70 7.99 -1.58
N ILE A 91 -6.60 8.69 -1.29
CA ILE A 91 -5.95 8.63 0.02
C ILE A 91 -6.94 8.96 1.13
N GLN A 92 -7.69 10.06 0.97
CA GLN A 92 -8.73 10.44 1.92
C GLN A 92 -9.83 9.37 2.06
N ASN A 93 -10.26 8.76 0.96
CA ASN A 93 -11.30 7.72 0.97
C ASN A 93 -10.84 6.41 1.62
N PHE A 94 -9.53 6.14 1.62
CA PHE A 94 -8.94 4.93 2.20
C PHE A 94 -8.58 5.09 3.67
N LEU A 95 -8.36 6.32 4.14
CA LEU A 95 -8.05 6.60 5.54
C LEU A 95 -9.30 6.57 6.43
N LYS A 96 -9.12 6.04 7.64
CA LYS A 96 -10.06 6.31 8.74
C LYS A 96 -10.05 7.80 9.10
N PRO A 97 -11.07 8.32 9.82
CA PRO A 97 -11.12 9.72 10.24
C PRO A 97 -9.86 10.21 10.97
N ASP A 98 -9.25 9.36 11.81
CA ASP A 98 -8.02 9.64 12.57
C ASP A 98 -6.78 8.96 11.96
N GLY A 99 -6.87 8.54 10.69
CA GLY A 99 -5.78 7.88 9.98
C GLY A 99 -4.72 8.86 9.49
N GLU A 100 -3.50 8.36 9.35
CA GLU A 100 -2.35 9.17 8.94
C GLU A 100 -1.88 8.84 7.52
N LEU A 101 -1.50 9.88 6.77
CA LEU A 101 -0.72 9.74 5.54
C LEU A 101 0.74 10.06 5.85
N VAL A 102 1.64 9.13 5.54
CA VAL A 102 3.09 9.37 5.55
C VAL A 102 3.60 9.26 4.13
N THR A 103 4.21 10.34 3.64
CA THR A 103 4.79 10.38 2.30
C THR A 103 6.30 10.57 2.35
N LEU A 104 7.04 9.66 1.71
CA LEU A 104 8.44 9.88 1.39
C LEU A 104 8.49 10.49 -0.02
N MET A 105 8.51 11.82 -0.08
CA MET A 105 8.45 12.57 -1.32
C MET A 105 9.80 12.50 -2.07
N PHE A 106 9.89 11.60 -3.05
CA PHE A 106 11.08 11.41 -3.88
C PHE A 106 10.78 10.62 -5.16
N PRO A 107 11.42 10.93 -6.31
CA PRO A 107 11.97 12.25 -6.65
C PRO A 107 10.81 13.25 -6.85
N LEU A 108 11.10 14.54 -6.65
CA LEU A 108 10.18 15.63 -6.98
C LEU A 108 10.63 16.35 -8.25
#